data_AF-A0A316NJ14-F1
#
_entry.id   AF-A0A316NJ14-F1
#
_cell.length_a   1.000
_cell.length_b   1.000
_cell.length_c   1.000
_cell.angle_alpha   90.00
_cell.angle_beta   90.00
_cell.angle_gamma   90.00
#
_symmetry.space_group_name_H-M   'P 1'
#
loop_
_entity.id
_entity.type
_entity.pdbx_description
1 polymer ?
#
loop_
_entity_poly.entity_id
_entity_poly.type
_entity_poly.pdbx_seq_one_letter_code
_entity_poly.pdbx_strand_id
1 'polypeptide(L)'
;MQVNKVSRNNPNFTGVLTNKTVLKTLEKVSEHATSFSAGTALVMSLTTRPLAILTTPNVEKENKQYAIANSIGSGLIKFAMVEAIALPIENAVKKIDKNPEKYLNKASIKSFQPSSNPLTSSKSYKLATQTLKLGAGFLSAIPKSILTIAFIPIIMDKLFDLKIVPHKQTPQKSTALKEKNIPFTGALPEAIPKGIAKVLDWEVFRNFAAKHQNNDKNIAKHMTAATDILLTSSFAYLTNQSSKIKEDRKKALIYNNVISTGITLTGGYAVDRVIKKHTQTFIEKFSKLNQNDPKLYKYIEGINILRPALIFAAIYYGFLPMISTYLAEKIDKQIKNNKL
;
A
#
# COMPACT_ATOMS: atom_id res chain seq x y z
N MET A 1 32.99 45.46 -4.21
CA MET A 1 32.17 44.24 -4.09
C MET A 1 31.10 44.24 -5.18
N GLN A 2 31.35 43.52 -6.28
CA GLN A 2 30.35 43.34 -7.33
C GLN A 2 29.58 42.06 -7.06
N VAL A 3 28.27 42.19 -6.87
CA VAL A 3 27.35 41.06 -6.77
C VAL A 3 27.25 40.44 -8.15
N ASN A 4 27.87 39.28 -8.34
CA ASN A 4 27.71 38.48 -9.55
C ASN A 4 26.24 38.05 -9.67
N LYS A 5 25.52 38.73 -10.56
CA LYS A 5 24.18 38.35 -11.02
C LYS A 5 24.28 36.94 -11.62
N VAL A 6 23.59 36.00 -10.98
CA VAL A 6 23.33 34.66 -11.53
C VAL A 6 22.61 34.85 -12.87
N SER A 7 23.31 34.58 -13.96
CA SER A 7 22.78 34.62 -15.31
C SER A 7 21.63 33.61 -15.44
N ARG A 8 20.40 34.12 -15.55
CA ARG A 8 19.14 33.37 -15.73
C ARG A 8 18.84 33.09 -17.21
N ASN A 9 19.82 32.69 -18.02
CA ASN A 9 19.59 32.38 -19.45
C ASN A 9 20.20 31.03 -19.84
N ASN A 10 19.68 29.93 -19.28
CA ASN A 10 19.92 28.59 -19.82
C ASN A 10 18.56 27.87 -19.99
N PRO A 11 18.11 27.58 -21.23
CA PRO A 11 16.80 26.95 -21.49
C PRO A 11 16.74 25.49 -21.01
N ASN A 12 17.87 24.91 -20.58
CA ASN A 12 17.95 23.60 -19.96
C ASN A 12 18.42 23.73 -18.51
N PHE A 13 17.52 24.10 -17.60
CA PHE A 13 17.80 24.06 -16.16
C PHE A 13 17.93 22.60 -15.69
N THR A 14 19.13 22.03 -15.84
CA THR A 14 19.48 20.67 -15.41
C THR A 14 19.85 20.58 -13.93
N GLY A 15 19.91 21.73 -13.24
CA GLY A 15 20.40 21.83 -11.86
C GLY A 15 19.62 20.99 -10.84
N VAL A 16 18.35 20.66 -11.09
CA VAL A 16 17.57 19.72 -10.25
C VAL A 16 17.93 18.26 -10.54
N LEU A 17 18.25 17.92 -11.79
CA LEU A 17 18.50 16.55 -12.27
C LEU A 17 19.90 16.03 -11.91
N THR A 18 20.83 16.93 -11.60
CA THR A 18 22.20 16.61 -11.14
C THR A 18 22.44 17.05 -9.69
N ASN A 19 21.40 17.51 -9.00
CA ASN A 19 21.52 18.02 -7.64
C ASN A 19 21.88 16.90 -6.66
N LYS A 20 22.99 17.03 -5.94
CA LYS A 20 23.45 16.03 -4.96
C LYS A 20 22.40 15.65 -3.91
N THR A 21 21.57 16.59 -3.46
CA THR A 21 20.48 16.33 -2.50
C THR A 21 19.34 15.53 -3.13
N VAL A 22 19.00 15.82 -4.39
CA VAL A 22 18.01 15.04 -5.15
C VAL A 22 18.53 13.62 -5.38
N LEU A 23 19.76 13.47 -5.85
CA LEU A 23 20.41 12.17 -6.07
C LEU A 23 20.47 11.35 -4.78
N LYS A 24 20.88 11.96 -3.66
CA LYS A 24 20.91 11.31 -2.34
C LYS A 24 19.52 10.92 -1.84
N THR A 25 18.50 11.71 -2.16
CA THR A 25 17.10 11.36 -1.86
C THR A 25 16.65 10.17 -2.69
N LEU A 26 16.94 10.14 -4.00
CA LEU A 26 16.61 9.03 -4.87
C LEU A 26 17.29 7.72 -4.44
N GLU A 27 18.56 7.81 -4.02
CA GLU A 27 19.29 6.68 -3.43
C GLU A 27 18.58 6.15 -2.18
N LYS A 28 18.26 7.01 -1.21
CA LYS A 28 17.53 6.61 0.00
C LYS A 28 16.16 6.00 -0.30
N VAL A 29 15.43 6.55 -1.27
CA VAL A 29 14.14 6.00 -1.71
C VAL A 29 14.32 4.59 -2.28
N SER A 30 15.37 4.36 -3.07
CA SER A 30 15.67 3.03 -3.62
C SER A 30 16.02 2.01 -2.52
N GLU A 31 16.76 2.43 -1.49
CA GLU A 31 17.18 1.57 -0.38
C GLU A 31 16.02 1.24 0.58
N HIS A 32 15.06 2.15 0.70
CA HIS A 32 13.94 2.06 1.64
C HIS A 32 12.56 2.09 0.95
N ALA A 33 12.44 1.48 -0.23
CA ALA A 33 11.25 1.55 -1.08
C ALA A 33 9.94 1.20 -0.36
N THR A 34 9.91 0.10 0.42
CA THR A 34 8.72 -0.37 1.16
C THR A 34 8.30 0.66 2.22
N SER A 35 9.23 1.09 3.08
CA SER A 35 8.97 2.07 4.14
C SER A 35 8.61 3.44 3.58
N PHE A 36 9.27 3.88 2.52
CA PHE A 36 8.95 5.13 1.83
C PHE A 36 7.53 5.10 1.25
N SER A 37 7.15 4.00 0.60
CA SER A 37 5.80 3.83 0.03
C SER A 37 4.73 3.79 1.12
N ALA A 38 4.99 3.07 2.22
CA ALA A 38 4.08 3.00 3.37
C ALA A 38 3.93 4.35 4.08
N GLY A 39 5.03 5.04 4.33
CA GLY A 39 5.03 6.38 4.95
C GLY A 39 4.36 7.43 4.08
N THR A 40 4.62 7.42 2.77
CA THR A 40 3.93 8.31 1.82
C THR A 40 2.43 8.04 1.80
N ALA A 41 2.02 6.77 1.73
CA ALA A 41 0.61 6.41 1.78
C ALA A 41 -0.05 6.88 3.09
N LEU A 42 0.64 6.76 4.22
CA LEU A 42 0.17 7.26 5.51
C LEU A 42 -0.01 8.78 5.46
N VAL A 43 1.02 9.55 5.12
CA VAL A 43 0.94 11.01 5.04
C VAL A 43 -0.22 11.45 4.15
N MET A 44 -0.36 10.85 2.96
CA MET A 44 -1.41 11.21 2.01
C MET A 44 -2.82 10.84 2.52
N SER A 45 -2.95 9.75 3.27
CA SER A 45 -4.21 9.36 3.93
C SER A 45 -4.59 10.27 5.12
N LEU A 46 -3.60 10.91 5.74
CA LEU A 46 -3.80 11.84 6.85
C LEU A 46 -4.02 13.29 6.39
N THR A 47 -3.56 13.64 5.19
CA THR A 47 -3.54 15.03 4.71
C THR A 47 -4.35 15.19 3.43
N THR A 48 -3.83 14.70 2.31
CA THR A 48 -4.36 14.98 0.97
C THR A 48 -5.77 14.43 0.79
N ARG A 49 -6.02 13.18 1.21
CA ARG A 49 -7.36 12.59 1.12
C ARG A 49 -8.38 13.32 1.98
N PRO A 50 -8.10 13.62 3.26
CA PRO A 50 -9.00 14.44 4.05
C PRO A 50 -9.30 15.81 3.43
N LEU A 51 -8.28 16.50 2.91
CA LEU A 51 -8.47 17.80 2.23
C LEU A 51 -9.35 17.66 1.00
N ALA A 52 -9.08 16.68 0.14
CA ALA A 52 -9.88 16.42 -1.05
C ALA A 52 -11.36 16.14 -0.71
N ILE A 53 -11.61 15.29 0.28
CA ILE A 53 -12.96 14.98 0.77
C ILE A 53 -13.64 16.24 1.29
N LEU A 54 -12.93 17.06 2.07
CA LEU A 54 -13.46 18.30 2.62
C LEU A 54 -13.90 19.27 1.50
N THR A 55 -13.09 19.41 0.46
CA THR A 55 -13.36 20.28 -0.70
C THR A 55 -14.42 19.74 -1.67
N THR A 56 -14.90 18.52 -1.48
CA THR A 56 -15.88 17.91 -2.41
C THR A 56 -17.23 18.65 -2.33
N PRO A 57 -17.77 19.20 -3.44
CA PRO A 57 -19.03 19.94 -3.41
C PRO A 57 -20.24 19.01 -3.25
N ASN A 58 -21.38 19.57 -2.82
CA ASN A 58 -22.69 18.88 -2.79
C ASN A 58 -22.74 17.57 -1.99
N VAL A 59 -21.98 17.49 -0.89
CA VAL A 59 -21.97 16.35 0.04
C VAL A 59 -22.22 16.83 1.45
N GLU A 60 -23.07 16.13 2.20
CA GLU A 60 -23.35 16.42 3.60
C GLU A 60 -22.08 16.43 4.44
N LYS A 61 -21.97 17.42 5.34
CA LYS A 61 -20.80 17.61 6.21
C LYS A 61 -20.46 16.34 6.98
N GLU A 62 -21.46 15.65 7.52
CA GLU A 62 -21.26 14.44 8.30
C GLU A 62 -20.77 13.25 7.45
N ASN A 63 -21.25 13.10 6.22
CA ASN A 63 -20.74 12.07 5.30
C ASN A 63 -19.27 12.34 4.92
N LYS A 64 -18.87 13.61 4.76
CA LYS A 64 -17.45 13.98 4.62
C LYS A 64 -16.65 13.60 5.86
N GLN A 65 -17.16 13.88 7.05
CA GLN A 65 -16.48 13.55 8.31
C GLN A 65 -16.25 12.04 8.46
N TYR A 66 -17.25 11.21 8.15
CA TYR A 66 -17.09 9.75 8.14
C TYR A 66 -16.07 9.28 7.09
N ALA A 67 -16.07 9.87 5.90
CA ALA A 67 -15.09 9.54 4.87
C ALA A 67 -13.66 9.97 5.27
N ILE A 68 -13.51 11.12 5.95
CA ILE A 68 -12.23 11.57 6.53
C ILE A 68 -11.78 10.61 7.65
N ALA A 69 -12.67 10.23 8.55
CA ALA A 69 -12.36 9.29 9.63
C ALA A 69 -11.95 7.92 9.09
N ASN A 70 -12.63 7.43 8.05
CA ASN A 70 -12.23 6.21 7.35
C ASN A 70 -10.86 6.36 6.67
N SER A 71 -10.56 7.51 6.06
CA SER A 71 -9.25 7.78 5.46
C SER A 71 -8.12 7.67 6.48
N ILE A 72 -8.26 8.40 7.60
CA ILE A 72 -7.25 8.45 8.66
C ILE A 72 -7.11 7.08 9.32
N GLY A 73 -8.22 6.45 9.69
CA GLY A 73 -8.24 5.14 10.34
C GLY A 73 -7.63 4.06 9.46
N SER A 74 -8.07 3.95 8.21
CA SER A 74 -7.52 2.96 7.28
C SER A 74 -6.05 3.20 6.95
N GLY A 75 -5.60 4.45 6.93
CA GLY A 75 -4.21 4.85 6.75
C GLY A 75 -3.31 4.38 7.88
N LEU A 76 -3.68 4.71 9.12
CA LEU A 76 -2.96 4.30 10.33
C LEU A 76 -2.91 2.78 10.48
N ILE A 77 -4.05 2.10 10.32
CA ILE A 77 -4.11 0.64 10.41
C ILE A 77 -3.31 -0.01 9.28
N LYS A 78 -3.36 0.51 8.05
CA LYS A 78 -2.55 -0.01 6.94
C LYS A 78 -1.06 0.09 7.27
N PHE A 79 -0.60 1.22 7.79
CA PHE A 79 0.80 1.42 8.17
C PHE A 79 1.21 0.44 9.28
N ALA A 80 0.43 0.33 10.35
CA ALA A 80 0.69 -0.61 11.44
C ALA A 80 0.72 -2.08 10.96
N MET A 81 -0.18 -2.47 10.06
CA MET A 81 -0.20 -3.84 9.50
C MET A 81 1.01 -4.14 8.61
N VAL A 82 1.55 -3.14 7.89
CA VAL A 82 2.80 -3.31 7.13
C VAL A 82 3.95 -3.62 8.09
N GLU A 83 4.08 -2.85 9.17
CA GLU A 83 5.12 -3.07 10.18
C GLU A 83 4.97 -4.42 10.90
N ALA A 84 3.74 -4.79 11.27
CA ALA A 84 3.47 -5.99 12.05
C ALA A 84 3.48 -7.30 11.25
N ILE A 85 3.18 -7.26 9.95
CA ILE A 85 2.98 -8.47 9.13
C ILE A 85 3.92 -8.47 7.92
N ALA A 86 3.84 -7.45 7.07
CA ALA A 86 4.54 -7.45 5.78
C ALA A 86 6.06 -7.38 5.95
N LEU A 87 6.57 -6.49 6.82
CA LEU A 87 8.01 -6.35 7.05
C LEU A 87 8.64 -7.62 7.65
N PRO A 88 8.05 -8.29 8.66
CA PRO A 88 8.52 -9.59 9.13
C PRO A 88 8.62 -10.63 8.01
N ILE A 89 7.63 -10.70 7.12
CA ILE A 89 7.61 -11.64 6.00
C ILE A 89 8.70 -11.28 4.98
N GLU A 90 8.83 -10.00 4.60
CA GLU A 90 9.87 -9.54 3.67
C GLU A 90 11.28 -9.84 4.19
N ASN A 91 11.52 -9.54 5.46
CA ASN A 91 12.80 -9.78 6.11
C ASN A 91 13.09 -11.27 6.29
N ALA A 92 12.07 -12.08 6.54
CA ALA A 92 12.20 -13.53 6.59
C ALA A 92 12.55 -14.12 5.22
N VAL A 93 11.90 -13.64 4.14
CA VAL A 93 12.29 -13.99 2.77
C VAL A 93 13.74 -13.57 2.50
N LYS A 94 14.16 -12.36 2.88
CA LYS A 94 15.56 -11.92 2.75
C LYS A 94 16.54 -12.80 3.53
N LYS A 95 16.16 -13.34 4.69
CA LYS A 95 17.00 -14.31 5.44
C LYS A 95 17.14 -15.62 4.66
N ILE A 96 16.07 -16.10 4.02
CA ILE A 96 16.08 -17.29 3.16
C ILE A 96 16.92 -17.03 1.90
N ASP A 97 16.76 -15.87 1.26
CA ASP A 97 17.53 -15.47 0.07
C ASP A 97 19.04 -15.52 0.32
N LYS A 98 19.48 -15.05 1.52
CA LYS A 98 20.90 -14.99 1.90
C LYS A 98 21.48 -16.36 2.25
N ASN A 99 20.71 -17.21 2.94
CA ASN A 99 21.17 -18.51 3.45
C ASN A 99 20.15 -19.61 3.14
N PRO A 100 19.91 -19.95 1.86
CA PRO A 100 18.84 -20.86 1.48
C PRO A 100 19.03 -22.26 2.05
N GLU A 101 20.26 -22.76 2.11
CA GLU A 101 20.60 -24.09 2.65
C GLU A 101 20.26 -24.26 4.13
N LYS A 102 20.21 -23.16 4.88
CA LYS A 102 19.82 -23.17 6.29
C LYS A 102 18.32 -23.40 6.48
N TYR A 103 17.50 -23.00 5.50
CA TYR A 103 16.05 -22.90 5.66
C TYR A 103 15.27 -23.84 4.73
N LEU A 104 15.74 -24.06 3.51
CA LEU A 104 15.05 -24.84 2.47
C LEU A 104 15.67 -26.22 2.33
N ASN A 105 14.84 -27.20 1.95
CA ASN A 105 15.31 -28.53 1.62
C ASN A 105 16.11 -28.54 0.31
N LYS A 106 17.10 -29.44 0.21
CA LYS A 106 17.92 -29.62 -1.01
C LYS A 106 17.07 -29.84 -2.28
N ALA A 107 15.95 -30.56 -2.16
CA ALA A 107 15.02 -30.79 -3.27
C ALA A 107 14.37 -29.49 -3.76
N SER A 108 13.99 -28.59 -2.84
CA SER A 108 13.40 -27.30 -3.18
C SER A 108 14.42 -26.36 -3.79
N ILE A 109 15.63 -26.33 -3.23
CA ILE A 109 16.75 -25.57 -3.81
C ILE A 109 16.99 -26.02 -5.25
N LYS A 110 17.13 -27.33 -5.51
CA LYS A 110 17.29 -27.86 -6.88
C LYS A 110 16.12 -27.54 -7.80
N SER A 111 14.88 -27.63 -7.30
CA SER A 111 13.69 -27.34 -8.10
C SER A 111 13.57 -25.84 -8.45
N PHE A 112 13.98 -24.94 -7.55
CA PHE A 112 14.03 -23.52 -7.82
C PHE A 112 15.29 -23.08 -8.58
N GLN A 113 16.41 -23.80 -8.48
CA GLN A 113 17.67 -23.57 -9.20
C GLN A 113 18.00 -24.75 -10.14
N PRO A 114 17.32 -24.89 -11.28
CA PRO A 114 17.69 -25.88 -12.29
C PRO A 114 19.03 -25.56 -13.01
N SER A 115 19.64 -24.40 -12.74
CA SER A 115 20.95 -23.96 -13.26
C SER A 115 21.82 -23.43 -12.11
N SER A 116 23.12 -23.23 -12.34
CA SER A 116 24.10 -22.73 -11.35
C SER A 116 23.89 -21.28 -10.90
N ASN A 117 22.84 -20.60 -11.38
CA ASN A 117 22.53 -19.22 -11.01
C ASN A 117 21.97 -19.11 -9.58
N PRO A 118 22.12 -17.95 -8.90
CA PRO A 118 21.57 -17.72 -7.56
C PRO A 118 20.05 -17.93 -7.49
N LEU A 119 19.54 -18.42 -6.35
CA LEU A 119 18.12 -18.75 -6.13
C LEU A 119 17.19 -17.57 -6.46
N THR A 120 17.63 -16.37 -6.08
CA THR A 120 16.92 -15.11 -6.33
C THR A 120 16.80 -14.73 -7.79
N SER A 121 17.52 -15.39 -8.71
CA SER A 121 17.41 -15.18 -10.15
C SER A 121 16.24 -15.97 -10.78
N SER A 122 15.82 -17.06 -10.13
CA SER A 122 14.80 -17.98 -10.63
C SER A 122 13.41 -17.36 -10.69
N LYS A 123 12.72 -17.53 -11.83
CA LYS A 123 11.36 -17.02 -12.03
C LYS A 123 10.35 -17.70 -11.11
N SER A 124 10.42 -19.02 -10.95
CA SER A 124 9.52 -19.76 -10.06
C SER A 124 9.71 -19.36 -8.60
N TYR A 125 10.96 -19.14 -8.18
CA TYR A 125 11.26 -18.66 -6.83
C TYR A 125 10.77 -17.23 -6.59
N LYS A 126 10.99 -16.32 -7.55
CA LYS A 126 10.46 -14.94 -7.50
C LYS A 126 8.94 -14.94 -7.39
N LEU A 127 8.26 -15.76 -8.19
CA LEU A 127 6.81 -15.90 -8.11
C LEU A 127 6.35 -16.43 -6.74
N ALA A 128 6.99 -17.48 -6.23
CA ALA A 128 6.64 -18.08 -4.94
C ALA A 128 6.79 -17.07 -3.78
N THR A 129 7.93 -16.40 -3.71
CA THR A 129 8.20 -15.39 -2.68
C THR A 129 7.31 -14.16 -2.82
N GLN A 130 7.00 -13.72 -4.05
CA GLN A 130 6.06 -12.63 -4.29
C GLN A 130 4.63 -13.00 -3.88
N THR A 131 4.18 -14.23 -4.17
CA THR A 131 2.87 -14.75 -3.76
C THR A 131 2.72 -14.73 -2.25
N LEU A 132 3.77 -15.12 -1.51
CA LEU A 132 3.76 -15.05 -0.04
C LEU A 132 3.69 -13.61 0.48
N LYS A 133 4.48 -12.69 -0.11
CA LYS A 133 4.45 -11.27 0.25
C LYS A 133 3.08 -10.64 0.00
N LEU A 134 2.45 -10.94 -1.13
CA LEU A 134 1.10 -10.45 -1.47
C LEU A 134 0.01 -11.13 -0.63
N GLY A 135 0.18 -12.42 -0.33
CA GLY A 135 -0.73 -13.19 0.53
C GLY A 135 -0.85 -12.60 1.94
N ALA A 136 0.20 -11.96 2.46
CA ALA A 136 0.14 -11.20 3.70
C ALA A 136 -0.95 -10.11 3.68
N GLY A 137 -1.05 -9.39 2.55
CA GLY A 137 -2.08 -8.38 2.33
C GLY A 137 -3.48 -9.00 2.38
N PHE A 138 -3.67 -10.12 1.67
CA PHE A 138 -4.93 -10.86 1.65
C PHE A 138 -5.38 -11.32 3.05
N LEU A 139 -4.48 -11.96 3.81
CA LEU A 139 -4.77 -12.42 5.18
C LEU A 139 -5.10 -11.26 6.13
N SER A 140 -4.45 -10.11 5.94
CA SER A 140 -4.69 -8.93 6.77
C SER A 140 -5.97 -8.15 6.43
N ALA A 141 -6.64 -8.46 5.30
CA ALA A 141 -7.75 -7.66 4.79
C ALA A 141 -8.95 -7.60 5.76
N ILE A 142 -9.36 -8.74 6.32
CA ILE A 142 -10.47 -8.80 7.28
C ILE A 142 -10.09 -8.12 8.61
N PRO A 143 -8.96 -8.47 9.27
CA PRO A 143 -8.52 -7.78 10.48
C PRO A 143 -8.37 -6.27 10.31
N LYS A 144 -7.82 -5.83 9.16
CA LYS A 144 -7.71 -4.42 8.81
C LYS A 144 -9.06 -3.74 8.77
N SER A 145 -10.09 -4.37 8.20
CA SER A 145 -11.45 -3.83 8.14
C SER A 145 -12.04 -3.66 9.53
N ILE A 146 -11.91 -4.69 10.39
CA ILE A 146 -12.39 -4.66 11.78
C ILE A 146 -11.76 -3.50 12.54
N LEU A 147 -10.42 -3.38 12.47
CA LEU A 147 -9.69 -2.33 13.18
C LEU A 147 -10.02 -0.95 12.64
N THR A 148 -10.15 -0.80 11.32
CA THR A 148 -10.53 0.48 10.70
C THR A 148 -11.89 0.95 11.22
N ILE A 149 -12.90 0.07 11.21
CA ILE A 149 -14.26 0.38 11.69
C ILE A 149 -14.26 0.68 13.19
N ALA A 150 -13.45 -0.03 13.98
CA ALA A 150 -13.29 0.27 15.40
C ALA A 150 -12.64 1.63 15.67
N PHE A 151 -11.81 2.13 14.74
CA PHE A 151 -11.10 3.40 14.87
C PHE A 151 -11.91 4.61 14.41
N ILE A 152 -12.86 4.43 13.48
CA ILE A 152 -13.71 5.52 12.97
C ILE A 152 -14.36 6.33 14.11
N PRO A 153 -15.03 5.73 15.11
CA PRO A 153 -15.66 6.49 16.20
C PRO A 153 -14.65 7.31 17.01
N ILE A 154 -13.45 6.75 17.26
CA ILE A 154 -12.38 7.42 18.01
C ILE A 154 -11.92 8.68 17.26
N ILE A 155 -11.76 8.57 15.94
CA ILE A 155 -11.38 9.71 15.10
C ILE A 155 -12.50 10.74 15.02
N MET A 156 -13.74 10.27 14.89
CA MET A 156 -14.92 11.14 14.81
C MET A 156 -15.13 11.95 16.09
N ASP A 157 -14.92 11.33 17.25
CA ASP A 157 -14.96 11.99 18.56
C ASP A 157 -13.83 13.03 18.67
N LYS A 158 -12.58 12.64 18.37
CA LYS A 158 -11.42 13.53 18.54
C LYS A 158 -11.31 14.68 17.55
N LEU A 159 -11.75 14.50 16.30
CA LEU A 159 -11.57 15.52 15.25
C LEU A 159 -12.82 16.36 15.00
N PHE A 160 -14.00 15.86 15.38
CA PHE A 160 -15.27 16.50 15.01
C PHE A 160 -16.25 16.66 16.18
N ASP A 161 -15.86 16.28 17.40
CA ASP A 161 -16.70 16.29 18.62
C ASP A 161 -18.05 15.58 18.44
N LEU A 162 -18.12 14.63 17.49
CA LEU A 162 -19.30 13.84 17.22
C LEU A 162 -19.27 12.58 18.08
N LYS A 163 -19.94 12.64 19.24
CA LYS A 163 -20.19 11.46 20.08
C LYS A 163 -21.18 10.54 19.39
N ILE A 164 -20.69 9.53 18.68
CA ILE A 164 -21.54 8.71 17.82
C ILE A 164 -22.45 7.74 18.60
N VAL A 165 -22.05 7.24 19.78
CA VAL A 165 -22.87 6.47 20.75
C VAL A 165 -22.15 6.47 22.11
N PRO A 166 -22.82 6.42 23.28
CA PRO A 166 -22.16 6.16 24.56
C PRO A 166 -21.39 4.84 24.49
N HIS A 167 -20.14 4.83 24.97
CA HIS A 167 -19.41 3.59 25.26
C HIS A 167 -20.21 2.77 26.28
N LYS A 168 -21.09 1.86 25.82
CA LYS A 168 -21.33 0.65 26.61
C LYS A 168 -20.01 -0.10 26.55
N GLN A 169 -19.22 0.03 27.61
CA GLN A 169 -18.16 -0.91 27.91
C GLN A 169 -18.81 -2.29 27.93
N THR A 170 -18.76 -3.03 26.82
CA THR A 170 -18.73 -4.48 26.94
C THR A 170 -17.54 -4.75 27.85
N PRO A 171 -17.67 -5.53 28.94
CA PRO A 171 -16.50 -5.92 29.71
C PRO A 171 -15.55 -6.56 28.72
N GLN A 172 -14.49 -5.83 28.36
CA GLN A 172 -13.34 -6.45 27.77
C GLN A 172 -12.92 -7.42 28.85
N LYS A 173 -13.13 -8.72 28.61
CA LYS A 173 -12.14 -9.68 29.09
C LYS A 173 -10.85 -9.20 28.47
N SER A 174 -10.15 -8.32 29.17
CA SER A 174 -8.71 -8.24 29.10
C SER A 174 -8.26 -9.64 29.49
N THR A 175 -8.21 -10.55 28.52
CA THR A 175 -7.11 -11.49 28.51
C THR A 175 -5.91 -10.59 28.62
N ALA A 176 -5.34 -10.51 29.82
CA ALA A 176 -4.01 -9.97 30.02
C ALA A 176 -3.18 -10.64 28.93
N LEU A 177 -2.91 -9.89 27.86
CA LEU A 177 -1.85 -10.23 26.95
C LEU A 177 -0.67 -10.26 27.88
N LYS A 178 -0.24 -11.46 28.28
CA LYS A 178 1.02 -11.64 29.00
C LYS A 178 1.99 -10.75 28.24
N GLU A 179 2.54 -9.75 28.91
CA GLU A 179 3.62 -8.92 28.38
C GLU A 179 4.76 -9.89 28.06
N LYS A 180 4.68 -10.50 26.89
CA LYS A 180 5.88 -10.92 26.20
C LYS A 180 6.52 -9.60 25.87
N ASN A 181 7.66 -9.34 26.48
CA ASN A 181 8.66 -8.46 25.90
C ASN A 181 8.82 -8.95 24.45
N ILE A 182 8.12 -8.30 23.52
CA ILE A 182 8.34 -8.49 22.09
C ILE A 182 9.51 -7.55 21.84
N PRO A 183 10.74 -8.06 21.75
CA PRO A 183 11.86 -7.18 21.55
C PRO A 183 11.68 -6.54 20.16
N PHE A 184 11.49 -5.22 20.13
CA PHE A 184 11.60 -4.38 18.92
C PHE A 184 13.06 -4.28 18.45
N THR A 185 13.86 -5.32 18.66
CA THR A 185 15.31 -5.36 18.40
C THR A 185 15.64 -5.74 16.96
N GLY A 186 14.64 -5.85 16.07
CA GLY A 186 14.84 -6.27 14.68
C GLY A 186 15.26 -7.74 14.50
N ALA A 187 15.52 -8.47 15.58
CA ALA A 187 15.79 -9.91 15.56
C ALA A 187 14.47 -10.67 15.41
N LEU A 188 14.04 -10.89 14.16
CA LEU A 188 12.86 -11.70 13.89
C LEU A 188 13.03 -13.12 14.42
N PRO A 189 12.00 -13.68 15.10
CA PRO A 189 12.01 -15.06 15.54
C PRO A 189 12.32 -15.99 14.37
N GLU A 190 13.26 -16.93 14.55
CA GLU A 190 13.61 -17.92 13.51
C GLU A 190 12.42 -18.79 13.08
N ALA A 191 11.33 -18.79 13.86
CA ALA A 191 10.07 -19.41 13.50
C ALA A 191 9.43 -18.84 12.22
N ILE A 192 9.57 -17.55 11.94
CA ILE A 192 8.94 -16.91 10.76
C ILE A 192 9.66 -17.35 9.47
N PRO A 193 11.00 -17.25 9.33
CA PRO A 193 11.72 -17.82 8.20
C PRO A 193 11.48 -19.32 8.03
N LYS A 194 11.48 -20.11 9.11
CA LYS A 194 11.20 -21.55 9.04
C LYS A 194 9.77 -21.85 8.57
N GLY A 195 8.78 -21.07 9.02
CA GLY A 195 7.39 -21.22 8.59
C GLY A 195 7.22 -20.92 7.10
N ILE A 196 7.82 -19.82 6.61
CA ILE A 196 7.84 -19.48 5.18
C ILE A 196 8.56 -20.56 4.37
N ALA A 197 9.71 -21.04 4.87
CA ALA A 197 10.47 -22.10 4.22
C ALA A 197 9.66 -23.38 4.07
N LYS A 198 8.87 -23.78 5.09
CA LYS A 198 7.94 -24.93 4.96
C LYS A 198 6.94 -24.76 3.83
N VAL A 199 6.44 -23.54 3.60
CA VAL A 199 5.52 -23.28 2.47
C VAL A 199 6.27 -23.35 1.14
N LEU A 200 7.49 -22.82 1.07
CA LEU A 200 8.35 -22.91 -0.13
C LEU A 200 8.79 -24.35 -0.42
N ASP A 201 8.95 -25.18 0.61
CA ASP A 201 9.28 -26.60 0.51
C ASP A 201 8.08 -27.47 0.14
N TRP A 202 6.87 -26.95 0.28
CA TRP A 202 5.65 -27.69 -0.02
C TRP A 202 5.54 -27.95 -1.52
N GLU A 203 5.52 -29.24 -1.88
CA GLU A 203 5.59 -29.69 -3.27
C GLU A 203 4.47 -29.10 -4.15
N VAL A 204 3.23 -29.04 -3.65
CA VAL A 204 2.09 -28.47 -4.40
C VAL A 204 2.33 -27.00 -4.72
N PHE A 205 2.78 -26.22 -3.74
CA PHE A 205 3.06 -24.79 -3.93
C PHE A 205 4.24 -24.56 -4.88
N ARG A 206 5.28 -25.38 -4.76
CA ARG A 206 6.45 -25.33 -5.64
C ARG A 206 6.08 -25.69 -7.09
N ASN A 207 5.26 -26.71 -7.29
CA ASN A 207 4.76 -27.12 -8.61
C ASN A 207 3.87 -26.04 -9.23
N PHE A 208 3.01 -25.38 -8.43
CA PHE A 208 2.26 -24.20 -8.86
C PHE A 208 3.20 -23.08 -9.32
N ALA A 209 4.21 -22.75 -8.52
CA ALA A 209 5.17 -21.70 -8.84
C ALA A 209 6.01 -22.02 -10.10
N ALA A 210 6.39 -23.29 -10.29
CA ALA A 210 7.06 -23.75 -11.50
C ALA A 210 6.16 -23.67 -12.74
N LYS A 211 4.91 -24.15 -12.64
CA LYS A 211 3.92 -24.13 -13.72
C LYS A 211 3.59 -22.71 -14.19
N HIS A 212 3.56 -21.74 -13.28
CA HIS A 212 3.15 -20.38 -13.57
C HIS A 212 4.27 -19.33 -13.54
N GLN A 213 5.54 -19.75 -13.57
CA GLN A 213 6.71 -18.87 -13.44
C GLN A 213 6.79 -17.70 -14.43
N ASN A 214 6.12 -17.78 -15.59
CA ASN A 214 6.06 -16.69 -16.58
C ASN A 214 4.85 -15.75 -16.42
N ASN A 215 3.99 -15.99 -15.42
CA ASN A 215 2.76 -15.25 -15.18
C ASN A 215 2.83 -14.39 -13.90
N ASP A 216 4.03 -14.09 -13.41
CA ASP A 216 4.29 -13.33 -12.18
C ASP A 216 3.46 -12.05 -12.07
N LYS A 217 3.48 -11.23 -13.13
CA LYS A 217 2.74 -9.97 -13.19
C LYS A 217 1.23 -10.16 -13.15
N ASN A 218 0.72 -11.19 -13.83
CA ASN A 218 -0.72 -11.46 -13.87
C ASN A 218 -1.22 -12.00 -12.52
N ILE A 219 -0.48 -12.92 -11.91
CA ILE A 219 -0.81 -13.46 -10.58
C ILE A 219 -0.77 -12.34 -9.55
N ALA A 220 0.30 -11.54 -9.53
CA ALA A 220 0.42 -10.42 -8.60
C ALA A 220 -0.78 -9.47 -8.71
N LYS A 221 -1.18 -9.15 -9.93
CA LYS A 221 -2.34 -8.30 -10.20
C LYS A 221 -3.65 -8.90 -9.70
N HIS A 222 -3.93 -10.16 -10.01
CA HIS A 222 -5.16 -10.81 -9.57
C HIS A 222 -5.21 -10.98 -8.06
N MET A 223 -4.08 -11.26 -7.40
CA MET A 223 -4.00 -11.29 -5.95
C MET A 223 -4.25 -9.93 -5.32
N THR A 224 -3.70 -8.85 -5.87
CA THR A 224 -4.00 -7.49 -5.42
C THR A 224 -5.48 -7.17 -5.60
N ALA A 225 -6.05 -7.48 -6.77
CA ALA A 225 -7.48 -7.27 -7.02
C ALA A 225 -8.38 -8.09 -6.07
N ALA A 226 -8.07 -9.37 -5.84
CA ALA A 226 -8.77 -10.22 -4.90
C ALA A 226 -8.67 -9.68 -3.46
N THR A 227 -7.49 -9.16 -3.08
CA THR A 227 -7.27 -8.51 -1.78
C THR A 227 -8.15 -7.27 -1.64
N ASP A 228 -8.20 -6.42 -2.65
CA ASP A 228 -8.99 -5.19 -2.63
C ASP A 228 -10.50 -5.48 -2.58
N ILE A 229 -10.95 -6.50 -3.33
CA ILE A 229 -12.34 -7.00 -3.27
C ILE A 229 -12.64 -7.52 -1.87
N LEU A 230 -11.80 -8.40 -1.32
CA LEU A 230 -12.02 -8.97 0.02
C LEU A 230 -12.04 -7.87 1.09
N LEU A 231 -11.10 -6.93 1.04
CA LEU A 231 -11.02 -5.79 1.95
C LEU A 231 -12.30 -4.95 1.88
N THR A 232 -12.76 -4.62 0.67
CA THR A 232 -13.94 -3.79 0.44
C THR A 232 -15.22 -4.49 0.87
N SER A 233 -15.38 -5.76 0.51
CA SER A 233 -16.55 -6.57 0.90
C SER A 233 -16.60 -6.78 2.41
N SER A 234 -15.46 -7.05 3.04
CA SER A 234 -15.36 -7.18 4.50
C SER A 234 -15.70 -5.86 5.19
N PHE A 235 -15.13 -4.75 4.71
CA PHE A 235 -15.45 -3.43 5.21
C PHE A 235 -16.95 -3.11 5.07
N ALA A 236 -17.54 -3.41 3.91
CA ALA A 236 -18.96 -3.15 3.65
C ALA A 236 -19.87 -3.96 4.58
N TYR A 237 -19.61 -5.27 4.68
CA TYR A 237 -20.36 -6.16 5.56
C TYR A 237 -20.26 -5.73 7.03
N LEU A 238 -19.04 -5.49 7.51
CA LEU A 238 -18.80 -5.10 8.91
C LEU A 238 -19.34 -3.69 9.21
N THR A 239 -19.31 -2.76 8.25
CA THR A 239 -19.89 -1.43 8.40
C THR A 239 -21.41 -1.52 8.53
N ASN A 240 -22.05 -2.34 7.70
CA ASN A 240 -23.49 -2.56 7.73
C ASN A 240 -23.94 -3.12 9.09
N GLN A 241 -23.17 -4.05 9.65
CA GLN A 241 -23.44 -4.69 10.96
C GLN A 241 -23.01 -3.84 12.17
N SER A 242 -22.21 -2.78 11.97
CA SER A 242 -21.63 -2.03 13.08
C SER A 242 -22.66 -1.13 13.76
N SER A 243 -22.82 -1.26 15.08
CA SER A 243 -23.56 -0.29 15.90
C SER A 243 -22.77 1.00 16.18
N LYS A 244 -21.48 1.04 15.79
CA LYS A 244 -20.58 2.17 16.06
C LYS A 244 -20.63 3.27 14.99
N ILE A 245 -21.39 3.05 13.92
CA ILE A 245 -21.56 3.99 12.80
C ILE A 245 -23.05 4.27 12.69
N LYS A 246 -23.45 5.54 12.58
CA LYS A 246 -24.85 5.94 12.45
C LYS A 246 -25.51 5.28 11.24
N GLU A 247 -26.73 4.78 11.42
CA GLU A 247 -27.42 3.93 10.44
C GLU A 247 -27.59 4.63 9.09
N ASP A 248 -27.98 5.90 9.10
CA ASP A 248 -28.20 6.75 7.93
C ASP A 248 -26.91 7.13 7.17
N ARG A 249 -25.75 6.88 7.78
CA ARG A 249 -24.40 7.18 7.26
C ARG A 249 -23.68 5.96 6.70
N LYS A 250 -24.09 4.74 7.10
CA LYS A 250 -23.47 3.48 6.69
C LYS A 250 -23.40 3.33 5.17
N LYS A 251 -24.53 3.55 4.48
CA LYS A 251 -24.62 3.35 3.02
C LYS A 251 -23.70 4.28 2.25
N ALA A 252 -23.70 5.58 2.56
CA ALA A 252 -22.79 6.54 1.94
C ALA A 252 -21.32 6.14 2.15
N LEU A 253 -20.96 5.71 3.36
CA LEU A 253 -19.60 5.24 3.65
C LEU A 253 -19.24 3.95 2.89
N ILE A 254 -20.17 3.00 2.77
CA ILE A 254 -19.99 1.76 2.00
C ILE A 254 -19.83 2.09 0.52
N TYR A 255 -20.72 2.89 -0.06
CA TYR A 255 -20.65 3.28 -1.47
C TYR A 255 -19.36 4.03 -1.78
N ASN A 256 -18.89 4.89 -0.88
CA ASN A 256 -17.60 5.57 -1.05
C ASN A 256 -16.45 4.57 -1.23
N ASN A 257 -16.38 3.52 -0.39
CA ASN A 257 -15.34 2.50 -0.49
C ASN A 257 -15.52 1.61 -1.73
N VAL A 258 -16.75 1.18 -2.02
CA VAL A 258 -17.06 0.33 -3.19
C VAL A 258 -16.72 1.05 -4.50
N ILE A 259 -17.13 2.31 -4.65
CA ILE A 259 -16.84 3.13 -5.83
C ILE A 259 -15.34 3.35 -5.96
N SER A 260 -14.64 3.67 -4.86
CA SER A 260 -13.19 3.86 -4.87
C SER A 260 -12.46 2.59 -5.34
N THR A 261 -12.88 1.42 -4.87
CA THR A 261 -12.33 0.13 -5.31
C THR A 261 -12.65 -0.14 -6.77
N GLY A 262 -13.89 0.07 -7.21
CA GLY A 262 -14.29 -0.11 -8.61
C GLY A 262 -13.49 0.76 -9.58
N ILE A 263 -13.30 2.04 -9.25
CA ILE A 263 -12.47 2.96 -10.05
C ILE A 263 -11.00 2.56 -10.00
N THR A 264 -10.49 2.06 -8.87
CA THR A 264 -9.08 1.63 -8.77
C THR A 264 -8.81 0.40 -9.63
N LEU A 265 -9.70 -0.60 -9.57
CA LEU A 265 -9.57 -1.84 -10.34
C LEU A 265 -9.68 -1.60 -11.86
N THR A 266 -10.58 -0.69 -12.28
CA THR A 266 -10.79 -0.36 -13.70
C THR A 266 -9.77 0.65 -14.22
N GLY A 267 -9.48 1.69 -13.44
CA GLY A 267 -8.61 2.82 -13.80
C GLY A 267 -7.12 2.55 -13.74
N GLY A 268 -6.66 1.53 -12.97
CA GLY A 268 -5.24 1.21 -12.84
C GLY A 268 -4.53 0.99 -14.19
N TYR A 269 -5.22 0.39 -15.17
CA TYR A 269 -4.69 0.16 -16.51
C TYR A 269 -4.47 1.44 -17.33
N ALA A 270 -5.37 2.41 -17.19
CA ALA A 270 -5.28 3.68 -17.90
C ALA A 270 -4.12 4.52 -17.35
N VAL A 271 -3.97 4.54 -16.02
CA VAL A 271 -2.89 5.23 -15.32
C VAL A 271 -1.53 4.64 -15.70
N ASP A 272 -1.39 3.31 -15.73
CA ASP A 272 -0.14 2.64 -16.13
C ASP A 272 0.31 3.00 -17.55
N ARG A 273 -0.63 3.18 -18.48
CA ARG A 273 -0.33 3.51 -19.89
C ARG A 273 0.19 4.94 -20.04
N VAL A 274 -0.45 5.90 -19.37
CA VAL A 274 -0.03 7.33 -19.38
C VAL A 274 1.34 7.49 -18.72
N ILE A 275 1.54 6.80 -17.59
CA ILE A 275 2.79 6.80 -16.83
C ILE A 275 3.96 6.35 -17.69
N LYS A 276 3.87 5.22 -18.40
CA LYS A 276 4.99 4.64 -19.16
C LYS A 276 5.54 5.57 -20.25
N LYS A 277 4.69 6.17 -21.08
CA LYS A 277 5.10 6.96 -22.25
C LYS A 277 5.99 8.16 -21.91
N HIS A 278 5.67 8.89 -20.84
CA HIS A 278 6.46 10.07 -20.43
C HIS A 278 7.70 9.73 -19.59
N THR A 279 7.82 8.49 -19.09
CA THR A 279 8.98 8.06 -18.27
C THR A 279 10.23 7.91 -19.10
N GLN A 280 10.10 7.29 -20.27
CA GLN A 280 11.22 6.79 -21.03
C GLN A 280 12.13 7.96 -21.41
N THR A 281 11.51 9.01 -21.95
CA THR A 281 12.18 10.25 -22.35
C THR A 281 12.83 10.98 -21.17
N PHE A 282 12.22 10.94 -19.98
CA PHE A 282 12.81 11.56 -18.79
C PHE A 282 14.02 10.77 -18.29
N ILE A 283 13.89 9.45 -18.17
CA ILE A 283 14.99 8.57 -17.72
C ILE A 283 16.15 8.66 -18.69
N GLU A 284 15.91 8.65 -20.00
CA GLU A 284 16.97 8.79 -21.01
C GLU A 284 17.77 10.10 -20.84
N LYS A 285 17.07 11.22 -20.63
CA LYS A 285 17.72 12.52 -20.36
C LYS A 285 18.48 12.51 -19.03
N PHE A 286 17.88 11.97 -17.97
CA PHE A 286 18.48 11.87 -16.64
C PHE A 286 19.74 10.99 -16.64
N SER A 287 19.68 9.83 -17.31
CA SER A 287 20.80 8.90 -17.46
C SER A 287 21.95 9.51 -18.22
N LYS A 288 21.68 10.23 -19.33
CA LYS A 288 22.73 10.95 -20.07
C LYS A 288 23.44 11.99 -19.21
N LEU A 289 22.70 12.72 -18.37
CA LEU A 289 23.27 13.76 -17.50
C LEU A 289 24.08 13.20 -16.32
N ASN A 290 23.81 11.97 -15.88
CA ASN A 290 24.43 11.34 -14.71
C ASN A 290 25.23 10.08 -15.06
N GLN A 291 25.60 9.88 -16.33
CA GLN A 291 26.24 8.66 -16.85
C GLN A 291 27.58 8.31 -16.18
N ASN A 292 28.28 9.31 -15.65
CA ASN A 292 29.56 9.13 -14.98
C ASN A 292 29.43 8.83 -13.48
N ASP A 293 28.20 8.84 -12.94
CA ASP A 293 27.96 8.53 -11.53
C ASP A 293 27.79 7.02 -11.32
N PRO A 294 28.63 6.36 -10.50
CA PRO A 294 28.56 4.92 -10.27
C PRO A 294 27.24 4.48 -9.61
N LYS A 295 26.48 5.40 -9.02
CA LYS A 295 25.19 5.14 -8.38
C LYS A 295 23.99 5.44 -9.29
N LEU A 296 24.22 5.71 -10.58
CA LEU A 296 23.13 6.00 -11.53
C LEU A 296 22.00 4.96 -11.49
N TYR A 297 22.33 3.68 -11.39
CA TYR A 297 21.33 2.61 -11.30
C TYR A 297 20.40 2.76 -10.07
N LYS A 298 20.93 3.22 -8.92
CA LYS A 298 20.15 3.51 -7.71
C LYS A 298 19.25 4.72 -7.89
N TYR A 299 19.71 5.75 -8.59
CA TYR A 299 18.90 6.92 -8.88
C TYR A 299 17.73 6.59 -9.81
N ILE A 300 17.98 5.77 -10.84
CA ILE A 300 16.94 5.28 -11.75
C ILE A 300 15.94 4.39 -11.00
N GLU A 301 16.41 3.51 -10.12
CA GLU A 301 15.56 2.71 -9.23
C GLU A 301 14.67 3.62 -8.35
N GLY A 302 15.27 4.64 -7.72
CA GLY A 302 14.57 5.64 -6.92
C GLY A 302 13.51 6.41 -7.73
N ILE A 303 13.82 6.83 -8.97
CA ILE A 303 12.85 7.49 -9.86
C ILE A 303 11.68 6.56 -10.20
N ASN A 304 11.97 5.30 -10.48
CA ASN A 304 10.96 4.28 -10.78
C ASN A 304 10.06 3.93 -9.59
N ILE A 305 10.48 4.22 -8.36
CA ILE A 305 9.66 4.10 -7.14
C ILE A 305 8.90 5.41 -6.89
N LEU A 306 9.61 6.53 -6.83
CA LEU A 306 9.09 7.84 -6.42
C LEU A 306 7.98 8.32 -7.37
N ARG A 307 8.18 8.21 -8.68
CA ARG A 307 7.27 8.81 -9.65
C ARG A 307 5.91 8.11 -9.71
N PRO A 308 5.83 6.77 -9.85
CA PRO A 308 4.54 6.09 -9.71
C PRO A 308 3.90 6.39 -8.36
N ALA A 309 4.67 6.38 -7.26
CA ALA A 309 4.12 6.69 -5.95
C ALA A 309 3.47 8.08 -5.89
N LEU A 310 4.08 9.12 -6.45
CA LEU A 310 3.52 10.47 -6.48
C LEU A 310 2.28 10.58 -7.39
N ILE A 311 2.31 10.00 -8.58
CA ILE A 311 1.17 10.04 -9.52
C ILE A 311 -0.01 9.25 -8.96
N PHE A 312 0.24 8.02 -8.49
CA PHE A 312 -0.77 7.24 -7.80
C PHE A 312 -1.25 7.97 -6.57
N ALA A 313 -0.38 8.64 -5.81
CA ALA A 313 -0.82 9.36 -4.63
C ALA A 313 -1.74 10.55 -4.96
N ALA A 314 -1.41 11.34 -5.99
CA ALA A 314 -2.25 12.46 -6.42
C ALA A 314 -3.62 11.98 -6.93
N ILE A 315 -3.67 10.92 -7.73
CA ILE A 315 -4.93 10.37 -8.24
C ILE A 315 -5.71 9.70 -7.10
N TYR A 316 -5.09 8.81 -6.35
CA TYR A 316 -5.75 7.93 -5.37
C TYR A 316 -6.09 8.63 -4.04
N TYR A 317 -5.33 9.65 -3.63
CA TYR A 317 -5.62 10.44 -2.43
C TYR A 317 -6.15 11.83 -2.75
N GLY A 318 -5.93 12.39 -3.94
CA GLY A 318 -6.48 13.70 -4.32
C GLY A 318 -7.78 13.59 -5.09
N PHE A 319 -7.71 13.07 -6.32
CA PHE A 319 -8.85 13.12 -7.26
C PHE A 319 -9.94 12.08 -6.97
N LEU A 320 -9.55 10.83 -6.76
CA LEU A 320 -10.45 9.71 -6.55
C LEU A 320 -11.39 9.92 -5.35
N PRO A 321 -10.92 10.41 -4.18
CA PRO A 321 -11.80 10.65 -3.05
C PRO A 321 -12.88 11.68 -3.35
N MET A 322 -12.59 12.71 -4.16
CA MET A 322 -13.63 13.68 -4.55
C MET A 322 -14.75 13.02 -5.34
N ILE A 323 -14.38 12.20 -6.33
CA ILE A 323 -15.36 11.48 -7.15
C ILE A 323 -16.15 10.49 -6.29
N SER A 324 -15.46 9.65 -5.53
CA SER A 324 -16.13 8.59 -4.78
C SER A 324 -17.00 9.14 -3.66
N THR A 325 -16.61 10.25 -3.02
CA THR A 325 -17.43 10.91 -2.00
C THR A 325 -18.66 11.57 -2.62
N TYR A 326 -18.51 12.29 -3.74
CA TYR A 326 -19.63 12.90 -4.46
C TYR A 326 -20.63 11.86 -4.99
N LEU A 327 -20.16 10.80 -5.65
CA LEU A 327 -21.03 9.77 -6.19
C LEU A 327 -21.74 8.96 -5.10
N ALA A 328 -21.05 8.67 -4.00
CA ALA A 328 -21.65 7.96 -2.86
C ALA A 328 -22.85 8.71 -2.27
N GLU A 329 -22.72 10.03 -2.08
CA GLU A 329 -23.81 10.89 -1.63
C GLU A 329 -24.99 10.86 -2.61
N LYS A 330 -24.71 11.04 -3.91
CA LYS A 330 -25.73 11.12 -4.94
C LYS A 330 -26.52 9.80 -5.04
N ILE A 331 -25.82 8.67 -5.00
CA ILE A 331 -26.43 7.33 -5.04
C ILE A 331 -27.27 7.09 -3.79
N ASP A 332 -26.77 7.42 -2.59
CA ASP A 332 -27.52 7.24 -1.35
C ASP A 332 -28.82 8.08 -1.35
N LYS A 333 -28.75 9.35 -1.77
CA LYS A 333 -29.92 10.22 -1.91
C LYS A 333 -30.92 9.71 -2.93
N GLN A 334 -30.46 9.27 -4.10
CA GLN A 334 -31.33 8.74 -5.14
C GLN A 334 -32.07 7.46 -4.68
N ILE A 335 -31.39 6.56 -3.99
CA ILE A 335 -32.01 5.34 -3.45
C ILE A 335 -33.02 5.67 -2.36
N LYS A 336 -32.75 6.65 -1.49
CA LYS A 336 -33.69 7.12 -0.47
C LYS A 336 -34.96 7.72 -1.11
N ASN A 337 -34.80 8.54 -2.15
CA ASN A 337 -35.92 9.17 -2.85
C ASN A 337 -36.80 8.17 -3.61
N ASN A 338 -36.24 7.09 -4.16
CA ASN A 338 -37.00 6.05 -4.88
C ASN A 338 -37.69 5.03 -3.95
N LYS A 339 -37.48 5.11 -2.64
CA LYS A 339 -38.12 4.25 -1.63
C LYS A 339 -39.25 4.94 -0.87
N LEU A 340 -39.51 6.21 -1.16
CA LEU A 340 -40.68 6.98 -0.74
C LEU A 340 -41.76 6.89 -1.82
#